data_AF-B2U6G8-F1
#
_entry.id   AF-B2U6G8-F1
#
_cell.length_a   1.000
_cell.length_b   1.000
_cell.length_c   1.000
_cell.angle_alpha   90.00
_cell.angle_beta   90.00
_cell.angle_gamma   90.00
#
_symmetry.space_group_name_H-M   'P 1'
#
loop_
_entity.id
_entity.type
_entity.pdbx_description
1 polymer ?
#
loop_
_entity_poly.entity_id
_entity_poly.type
_entity_poly.pdbx_seq_one_letter_code
_entity_poly.pdbx_strand_id
1 'polypeptide(L)'
;MTQDPTTQRKQQNDDDFALTRDAIRWLASLPDPVRPIELGRKFPRIINTIAVKWADFIGCRRYLNSLQIDERGGRQGFPFEIVQEICALREYFDSLYPPDKDLWQKAIDANKR
;
A
#
# COMPACT_ATOMS: atom_id res chain seq x y z
N MET A 1 -24.08 33.32 6.90
CA MET A 1 -24.27 31.86 6.85
C MET A 1 -23.08 31.26 6.10
N THR A 2 -22.01 30.96 6.81
CA THR A 2 -20.77 30.36 6.29
C THR A 2 -20.95 28.85 6.18
N GLN A 3 -20.67 28.28 5.01
CA GLN A 3 -20.71 26.84 4.79
C GLN A 3 -19.35 26.25 5.17
N ASP A 4 -19.32 25.36 6.16
CA ASP A 4 -18.15 24.56 6.55
C ASP A 4 -18.04 23.32 5.64
N PRO A 5 -16.95 23.16 4.86
CA PRO A 5 -16.70 21.98 4.05
C PRO A 5 -15.95 20.94 4.88
N THR A 6 -16.59 20.38 5.90
CA THR A 6 -15.97 19.31 6.69
C THR A 6 -16.70 17.99 6.55
N THR A 7 -15.89 16.99 6.20
CA THR A 7 -16.10 15.57 6.51
C THR A 7 -17.20 14.85 5.74
N GLN A 8 -16.97 14.67 4.43
CA GLN A 8 -17.30 13.39 3.80
C GLN A 8 -16.31 12.33 4.32
N ARG A 9 -16.38 12.00 5.62
CA ARG A 9 -15.82 10.75 6.14
C ARG A 9 -16.64 9.67 5.47
N LYS A 10 -16.12 9.17 4.34
CA LYS A 10 -16.60 7.98 3.64
C LYS A 10 -16.99 6.97 4.73
N GLN A 11 -18.29 6.71 4.85
CA GLN A 11 -18.89 5.89 5.89
C GLN A 11 -18.03 4.63 6.05
N GLN A 12 -17.44 4.47 7.23
CA GLN A 12 -16.71 3.26 7.60
C GLN A 12 -17.76 2.16 7.73
N ASN A 13 -18.12 1.54 6.60
CA ASN A 13 -19.01 0.40 6.58
C ASN A 13 -18.30 -0.77 7.27
N ASP A 14 -19.02 -1.58 8.03
CA ASP A 14 -18.46 -2.71 8.78
C ASP A 14 -17.71 -3.74 7.89
N ASP A 15 -17.98 -3.75 6.58
CA ASP A 15 -17.23 -4.53 5.56
C ASP A 15 -15.73 -4.21 5.51
N ASP A 16 -15.34 -3.07 6.05
CA ASP A 16 -13.96 -2.65 6.10
C ASP A 16 -13.10 -3.38 7.16
N PHE A 17 -13.71 -4.15 8.06
CA PHE A 17 -13.00 -4.93 9.08
C PHE A 17 -12.72 -6.38 8.64
N ALA A 18 -13.08 -6.76 7.42
CA ALA A 18 -12.87 -8.10 6.89
C ALA A 18 -12.04 -8.09 5.59
N LEU A 19 -11.31 -9.18 5.37
CA LEU A 19 -10.65 -9.43 4.09
C LEU A 19 -11.71 -9.81 3.05
N THR A 20 -11.63 -9.22 1.86
CA THR A 20 -12.48 -9.65 0.75
C THR A 20 -12.02 -11.01 0.22
N ARG A 21 -12.91 -11.71 -0.49
CA ARG A 21 -12.57 -13.00 -1.11
C ARG A 21 -11.37 -12.90 -2.05
N ASP A 22 -11.28 -11.82 -2.82
CA ASP A 22 -10.16 -11.59 -3.74
C ASP A 22 -8.86 -11.32 -2.97
N ALA A 23 -8.93 -10.59 -1.86
CA ALA A 23 -7.79 -10.35 -1.00
C ALA A 23 -7.28 -11.63 -0.32
N ILE A 24 -8.18 -12.52 0.12
CA ILE A 24 -7.82 -13.83 0.67
C ILE A 24 -7.12 -14.68 -0.40
N ARG A 25 -7.66 -14.73 -1.62
CA ARG A 25 -7.04 -15.45 -2.74
C ARG A 25 -5.67 -14.87 -3.09
N TRP A 26 -5.57 -13.54 -3.10
CA TRP A 26 -4.31 -12.85 -3.34
C TRP A 26 -3.26 -13.20 -2.27
N LEU A 27 -3.61 -13.14 -0.98
CA LEU A 27 -2.72 -13.56 0.11
C LEU A 27 -2.22 -15.00 -0.06
N ALA A 28 -3.13 -15.92 -0.43
CA ALA A 28 -2.79 -17.32 -0.66
C ALA A 28 -1.86 -17.53 -1.87
N SER A 29 -1.84 -16.59 -2.82
CA SER A 29 -0.94 -16.65 -3.99
C SER A 29 0.48 -16.17 -3.70
N LEU A 30 0.69 -15.44 -2.60
CA LEU A 30 2.02 -14.96 -2.21
C LEU A 30 2.86 -16.08 -1.60
N PRO A 31 4.19 -16.08 -1.82
CA PRO A 31 5.11 -16.92 -1.06
C PRO A 31 5.00 -16.67 0.45
N ASP A 32 5.16 -17.73 1.25
CA ASP A 32 5.10 -17.66 2.72
C ASP A 32 5.96 -16.55 3.35
N PRO A 33 7.24 -16.32 2.96
CA PRO A 33 8.08 -15.32 3.62
C PRO A 33 7.67 -13.86 3.38
N VAL A 34 6.80 -13.60 2.39
CA VAL A 34 6.40 -12.23 1.99
C VAL A 34 4.90 -12.01 2.18
N ARG A 35 4.19 -12.99 2.74
CA ARG A 35 2.76 -12.92 2.99
C ARG A 35 2.50 -12.05 4.24
N PRO A 36 1.78 -10.94 4.13
CA PRO A 36 1.58 -9.99 5.23
C PRO A 36 0.40 -10.43 6.13
N ILE A 37 0.67 -11.34 7.07
CA ILE A 37 -0.33 -11.99 7.92
C ILE A 37 -0.88 -11.03 8.99
N GLU A 38 0.01 -10.40 9.76
CA GLU A 38 -0.39 -9.53 10.86
C GLU A 38 -0.99 -8.21 10.33
N LEU A 39 -0.52 -7.71 9.20
CA LEU A 39 -1.12 -6.60 8.46
C LEU A 39 -2.53 -6.95 7.99
N GLY A 40 -2.78 -8.16 7.47
CA GLY A 40 -4.11 -8.60 7.08
C GLY A 40 -5.05 -8.78 8.27
N ARG A 41 -4.52 -9.22 9.42
CA ARG A 41 -5.28 -9.39 10.65
C ARG A 41 -5.68 -8.06 11.30
N LYS A 42 -4.75 -7.10 11.36
CA LYS A 42 -4.94 -5.82 12.07
C LYS A 42 -5.49 -4.72 11.16
N PHE A 43 -5.19 -4.77 9.87
CA PHE A 43 -5.52 -3.74 8.90
C PHE A 43 -6.05 -4.34 7.58
N PRO A 44 -7.18 -5.08 7.60
CA PRO A 44 -7.72 -5.77 6.43
C PRO A 44 -8.00 -4.83 5.25
N ARG A 45 -8.41 -3.58 5.49
CA ARG A 45 -8.56 -2.55 4.42
C ARG A 45 -7.30 -2.34 3.60
N ILE A 46 -6.13 -2.36 4.24
CA ILE A 46 -4.84 -2.14 3.57
C ILE A 46 -4.61 -3.31 2.61
N ILE A 47 -4.78 -4.54 3.08
CA ILE A 47 -4.65 -5.74 2.25
C ILE A 47 -5.66 -5.74 1.10
N ASN A 48 -6.93 -5.41 1.37
CA ASN A 48 -7.95 -5.30 0.32
C ASN A 48 -7.54 -4.29 -0.75
N THR A 49 -6.99 -3.14 -0.33
CA THR A 49 -6.52 -2.09 -1.25
C THR A 49 -5.31 -2.56 -2.07
N ILE A 50 -4.36 -3.25 -1.45
CA ILE A 50 -3.19 -3.81 -2.14
C ILE A 50 -3.64 -4.83 -3.18
N ALA A 51 -4.50 -5.78 -2.81
CA ALA A 51 -4.99 -6.81 -3.71
C ALA A 51 -5.68 -6.23 -4.96
N VAL A 52 -6.52 -5.19 -4.77
CA VAL A 52 -7.17 -4.47 -5.88
C VAL A 52 -6.15 -3.75 -6.77
N LYS A 53 -5.12 -3.17 -6.17
CA LYS A 53 -4.11 -2.37 -6.89
C LYS A 53 -2.98 -3.19 -7.48
N TRP A 54 -2.82 -4.46 -7.10
CA TRP A 54 -1.63 -5.26 -7.40
C TRP A 54 -1.29 -5.31 -8.90
N ALA A 55 -2.30 -5.35 -9.76
CA ALA A 55 -2.14 -5.33 -11.22
C ALA A 55 -1.81 -3.94 -11.80
N ASP A 56 -2.14 -2.85 -11.10
CA ASP A 56 -1.69 -1.49 -11.42
C ASP A 56 -0.36 -1.24 -10.72
N PHE A 57 0.75 -1.62 -11.38
CA PHE A 57 2.04 -1.65 -10.71
C PHE A 57 2.49 -0.27 -10.20
N ILE A 58 2.16 0.79 -10.95
CA ILE A 58 2.48 2.18 -10.58
C ILE A 58 1.66 2.59 -9.36
N GLY A 59 0.34 2.36 -9.40
CA GLY A 59 -0.54 2.68 -8.28
C GLY A 59 -0.23 1.87 -7.02
N CYS A 60 0.07 0.58 -7.17
CA CYS A 60 0.45 -0.31 -6.07
C CYS A 60 1.75 0.14 -5.42
N ARG A 61 2.80 0.43 -6.21
CA ARG A 61 4.06 0.95 -5.68
C ARG A 61 3.88 2.25 -4.91
N ARG A 62 3.12 3.21 -5.47
CA ARG A 62 2.81 4.48 -4.80
C ARG A 62 2.09 4.25 -3.48
N TYR A 63 1.14 3.32 -3.45
CA TYR A 63 0.41 2.97 -2.23
C TYR A 63 1.35 2.35 -1.19
N LEU A 64 2.16 1.35 -1.55
CA LEU A 64 3.13 0.73 -0.64
C LEU A 64 4.14 1.75 -0.10
N ASN A 65 4.65 2.68 -0.92
CA ASN A 65 5.50 3.79 -0.45
C ASN A 65 4.78 4.64 0.60
N SER A 66 3.51 4.98 0.37
CA SER A 66 2.74 5.82 1.29
C SER A 66 2.46 5.16 2.65
N LEU A 67 2.57 3.83 2.75
CA LEU A 67 2.45 3.11 4.02
C LEU A 67 3.75 3.17 4.85
N GLN A 68 4.89 3.40 4.20
CA GLN A 68 6.21 3.47 4.84
C GLN A 68 6.57 4.90 5.25
N ILE A 69 6.09 5.91 4.51
CA ILE A 69 6.38 7.31 4.76
C ILE A 69 5.39 7.85 5.80
N ASP A 70 5.89 8.16 7.01
CA ASP A 70 5.15 8.88 8.04
C ASP A 70 5.09 10.39 7.72
N GLU A 71 4.37 10.74 6.66
CA GLU A 71 4.24 12.14 6.20
C GLU A 71 3.17 12.92 6.97
N ARG A 72 2.55 12.32 7.99
CA ARG A 72 1.40 12.91 8.70
C ARG A 72 1.68 12.94 10.18
N GLY A 73 2.49 13.93 10.59
CA GLY A 73 2.72 14.29 11.98
C GLY A 73 1.41 14.24 12.78
N GLY A 74 1.31 13.28 13.70
CA GLY A 74 0.13 13.01 14.50
C GLY A 74 -0.39 11.57 14.46
N ARG A 75 0.17 10.66 13.65
CA ARG A 75 -0.12 9.22 13.76
C ARG A 75 1.00 8.49 14.51
N GLN A 76 0.63 7.58 15.41
CA GLN A 76 1.54 6.54 15.85
C GLN A 76 1.78 5.64 14.63
N GLY A 77 3.02 5.56 14.13
CA GLY A 77 3.38 4.69 13.01
C GLY A 77 3.00 3.22 13.24
N PHE A 78 3.31 2.36 12.28
CA PHE A 78 3.02 0.93 12.43
C PHE A 78 3.92 0.27 13.48
N PRO A 79 3.41 -0.75 14.21
CA PRO A 79 4.26 -1.64 14.99
C PRO A 79 5.38 -2.25 14.13
N PHE A 80 6.53 -2.56 14.73
CA PHE A 80 7.70 -3.05 14.01
C PHE A 80 7.41 -4.27 13.12
N GLU A 81 6.66 -5.25 13.62
CA GLU A 81 6.25 -6.44 12.86
C GLU A 81 5.49 -6.10 11.57
N ILE A 82 4.63 -5.08 11.61
CA ILE A 82 3.84 -4.63 10.48
C ILE A 82 4.74 -3.90 9.47
N VAL A 83 5.70 -3.12 9.96
CA VAL A 83 6.71 -2.49 9.09
C VAL A 83 7.53 -3.55 8.36
N GLN A 84 7.95 -4.63 9.05
CA GLN A 84 8.68 -5.72 8.42
C GLN A 84 7.88 -6.41 7.33
N GLU A 85 6.60 -6.71 7.57
CA GLU A 85 5.73 -7.31 6.54
C GLU A 85 5.53 -6.39 5.34
N ILE A 86 5.35 -5.08 5.56
CA ILE A 86 5.23 -4.10 4.48
C ILE A 86 6.53 -4.01 3.67
N CYS A 87 7.70 -4.04 4.33
CA CYS A 87 9.00 -4.03 3.67
C CYS A 87 9.22 -5.30 2.85
N ALA A 88 9.01 -6.49 3.42
CA ALA A 88 9.17 -7.76 2.72
C ALA A 88 8.25 -7.87 1.49
N LEU A 89 6.98 -7.45 1.63
CA LEU A 89 6.04 -7.40 0.53
C LEU A 89 6.48 -6.42 -0.57
N ARG A 90 7.03 -5.27 -0.18
CA ARG A 90 7.52 -4.28 -1.13
C ARG A 90 8.75 -4.77 -1.88
N GLU A 91 9.73 -5.36 -1.20
CA GLU A 91 10.90 -5.95 -1.85
C GLU A 91 10.50 -7.03 -2.86
N TYR A 92 9.54 -7.89 -2.48
CA TYR A 92 8.97 -8.86 -3.39
C TYR A 92 8.28 -8.21 -4.60
N PHE A 93 7.45 -7.20 -4.37
CA PHE A 93 6.80 -6.45 -5.45
C PHE A 93 7.82 -5.82 -6.40
N ASP A 94 8.89 -5.22 -5.88
CA ASP A 94 9.95 -4.61 -6.68
C ASP A 94 10.76 -5.66 -7.44
N SER A 95 10.89 -6.89 -6.93
CA SER A 95 11.49 -8.01 -7.66
C SER A 95 10.66 -8.48 -8.86
N LEU A 96 9.33 -8.45 -8.74
CA LEU A 96 8.40 -8.82 -9.82
C LEU A 96 8.24 -7.71 -10.86
N TYR A 97 8.22 -6.46 -10.41
CA TYR A 97 7.99 -5.28 -11.23
C TYR A 97 9.10 -4.27 -11.01
N PRO A 98 10.34 -4.49 -11.47
CA PRO A 98 11.44 -3.59 -11.22
C PRO A 98 11.07 -2.13 -11.50
N PRO A 99 11.45 -1.17 -10.64
CA PRO A 99 11.27 0.23 -10.97
C PRO A 99 11.96 0.49 -12.29
N ASP A 100 11.22 1.06 -13.23
CA ASP A 100 11.77 1.44 -14.52
C ASP A 100 12.86 2.47 -14.27
N LYS A 101 14.09 1.97 -14.21
CA LYS A 101 15.29 2.72 -13.91
C LYS A 101 15.52 3.77 -14.99
N ASP A 102 15.01 3.53 -16.20
CA ASP A 102 15.06 4.48 -17.30
C ASP A 102 14.16 5.69 -17.08
N LEU A 103 13.09 5.64 -16.27
CA LEU A 103 12.25 6.82 -16.06
C LEU A 103 12.93 7.87 -15.17
N TRP A 104 13.70 7.45 -14.18
CA TRP A 104 14.53 8.37 -13.38
C TRP A 104 15.72 8.89 -14.18
N GLN A 105 16.36 8.04 -14.99
CA GLN A 105 17.43 8.48 -15.89
C GLN A 105 16.89 9.46 -16.94
N LYS A 106 15.76 9.17 -17.59
CA LYS A 106 15.09 10.07 -18.54
C LYS A 106 14.62 11.37 -17.90
N ALA A 107 14.12 11.35 -16.67
CA ALA A 107 13.72 12.57 -15.95
C ALA A 107 14.94 13.44 -15.60
N ILE A 108 16.05 12.83 -15.19
CA ILE A 108 17.32 13.53 -14.91
C ILE A 108 17.91 14.09 -16.22
N ASP A 109 17.88 13.33 -17.30
CA ASP A 109 18.41 13.73 -18.61
C ASP A 109 17.54 14.81 -19.27
N ALA A 110 16.21 14.79 -19.05
CA ALA A 110 15.28 15.80 -19.53
C ALA A 110 15.47 17.16 -18.83
N ASN A 111 15.90 17.16 -17.57
CA ASN A 111 16.17 18.38 -16.79
C ASN A 111 17.58 18.95 -17.05
N LYS A 112 18.35 18.35 -17.95
CA LYS A 112 19.72 18.74 -18.31
C LYS A 112 19.83 19.32 -19.73
N ARG A 113 18.70 19.60 -20.39
CA ARG A 113 18.62 20.23 -21.72
C ARG A 113 18.10 21.65 -21.66
#